data_AF-A0ABD2WKK0-F1
#
_entry.id   AF-A0ABD2WKK0-F1
#
_cell.length_a   1.000
_cell.length_b   1.000
_cell.length_c   1.000
_cell.angle_alpha   90.00
_cell.angle_beta   90.00
_cell.angle_gamma   90.00
#
_symmetry.space_group_name_H-M   'P 1'
#
loop_
_entity.id
_entity.type
_entity.pdbx_description
1 polymer ?
#
loop_
_entity_poly.entity_id
_entity_poly.type
_entity_poly.pdbx_seq_one_letter_code
_entity_poly.pdbx_strand_id
1 'polypeptide(L)'
;MLIEISNEEKKPVKVDARDKLGRTPLHLALAKETNRYDDDKLLKLFFDTSKKVDRPVQVDVQDKNGRTPLQWTVANLFLNAVDVLTDRGADLSFFVFPS
;
A
#
# COMPACT_ATOMS: atom_id res chain seq x y z
N MET A 1 6.50 25.30 29.35
CA MET A 1 5.82 24.04 28.97
C MET A 1 5.39 24.10 27.50
N LEU A 2 6.35 24.21 26.57
CA LEU A 2 6.10 24.37 25.12
C LEU A 2 6.97 23.43 24.25
N ILE A 3 7.81 22.59 24.86
CA ILE A 3 8.78 21.74 24.14
C ILE A 3 8.24 20.32 23.89
N GLU A 4 7.16 19.90 24.55
CA GLU A 4 6.70 18.51 24.45
C GLU A 4 5.80 18.22 23.23
N ILE A 5 5.28 19.25 22.55
CA ILE A 5 4.40 19.05 21.38
C ILE A 5 5.22 18.73 20.10
N SER A 6 6.50 19.13 20.02
CA SER A 6 7.32 18.94 18.81
C SER A 6 7.85 17.51 18.62
N ASN A 7 7.64 16.61 19.59
CA ASN A 7 8.19 15.25 19.56
C ASN A 7 7.25 14.19 18.98
N GLU A 8 5.99 14.50 18.67
CA GLU A 8 5.09 13.54 18.01
C GLU A 8 5.30 13.48 16.48
N GLU A 9 5.75 14.58 15.85
CA GLU A 9 5.90 14.68 14.39
C GLU A 9 7.06 13.84 13.82
N LYS A 10 7.97 13.34 14.67
CA LYS A 10 9.17 12.60 14.23
C LYS A 10 9.21 11.14 14.69
N LYS A 11 8.11 10.60 15.22
CA LYS A 11 8.08 9.15 15.51
C LYS A 11 8.24 8.37 14.21
N PRO A 12 9.13 7.35 14.16
CA PRO A 12 9.27 6.55 12.97
C PRO A 12 7.96 5.80 12.66
N VAL A 13 7.18 6.32 11.72
CA VAL A 13 6.00 5.64 11.16
C VAL A 13 6.47 4.45 10.32
N LYS A 14 6.05 3.24 10.70
CA LYS A 14 6.29 2.05 9.89
C LYS A 14 5.24 1.99 8.79
N VAL A 15 5.61 2.35 7.56
CA VAL A 15 4.70 2.40 6.39
C VAL A 15 4.14 1.04 6.02
N ASP A 16 4.84 -0.05 6.37
CA ASP A 16 4.40 -1.43 6.14
C ASP A 16 3.95 -2.11 7.44
N ALA A 17 3.41 -1.36 8.40
CA ALA A 17 2.83 -1.95 9.60
C ALA A 17 1.73 -2.95 9.22
N ARG A 18 1.78 -4.16 9.78
CA ARG A 18 0.83 -5.22 9.46
C ARG A 18 -0.27 -5.26 10.50
N ASP A 19 -1.51 -5.32 10.05
CA ASP A 19 -2.64 -5.53 10.94
C ASP A 19 -2.80 -7.01 11.36
N LYS A 20 -3.88 -7.33 12.07
CA LYS A 20 -4.16 -8.70 12.53
C LYS A 20 -4.37 -9.71 11.39
N LEU A 21 -4.61 -9.26 10.16
CA LEU A 21 -4.74 -10.10 8.97
C LEU A 21 -3.46 -10.09 8.11
N GLY A 22 -2.37 -9.51 8.62
CA GLY A 22 -1.10 -9.42 7.90
C GLY A 22 -1.08 -8.35 6.81
N ARG A 23 -2.15 -7.55 6.70
CA ARG A 23 -2.32 -6.52 5.67
C ARG A 23 -1.50 -5.29 6.01
N THR A 24 -0.79 -4.75 5.03
CA THR A 24 -0.13 -3.43 5.11
C THR A 24 -1.11 -2.32 4.75
N PRO A 25 -0.80 -1.03 5.02
CA PRO A 25 -1.59 0.10 4.53
C PRO A 25 -1.83 0.07 3.01
N LEU A 26 -0.88 -0.47 2.24
CA LEU A 26 -1.03 -0.63 0.79
C LEU A 26 -2.16 -1.61 0.42
N HIS A 27 -2.35 -2.71 1.17
CA HIS A 27 -3.51 -3.59 0.98
C HIS A 27 -4.83 -2.86 1.28
N LEU A 28 -4.83 -2.06 2.36
CA LEU A 28 -6.03 -1.34 2.79
C LEU A 28 -6.43 -0.24 1.80
N ALA A 29 -5.45 0.41 1.15
CA ALA A 29 -5.69 1.36 0.07
C ALA A 29 -6.41 0.71 -1.13
N LEU A 30 -6.24 -0.60 -1.31
CA LEU A 30 -6.83 -1.40 -2.39
C LEU A 30 -8.11 -2.13 -1.98
N ALA A 31 -8.59 -1.95 -0.75
CA ALA A 31 -9.76 -2.64 -0.20
C ALA A 31 -11.10 -1.94 -0.48
N LYS A 32 -11.10 -0.79 -1.18
CA LYS A 32 -12.25 0.10 -1.24
C LYS A 32 -13.26 -0.36 -2.30
N GLU A 33 -14.56 -0.25 -2.02
CA GLU A 33 -15.60 -0.67 -2.98
C GLU A 33 -16.32 0.51 -3.66
N THR A 34 -16.11 1.75 -3.19
CA THR A 34 -16.89 2.91 -3.61
C THR A 34 -16.01 4.05 -4.14
N ASN A 35 -16.30 4.44 -5.38
CA ASN A 35 -15.75 5.58 -6.14
C ASN A 35 -14.36 5.38 -6.79
N ARG A 36 -14.28 4.44 -7.75
CA ARG A 36 -13.05 4.00 -8.47
C ARG A 36 -12.44 5.01 -9.45
N TYR A 37 -12.94 6.24 -9.52
CA TYR A 37 -12.55 7.18 -10.57
C TYR A 37 -11.13 7.76 -10.40
N ASP A 38 -10.49 7.58 -9.23
CA ASP A 38 -9.20 8.22 -8.89
C ASP A 38 -8.25 7.32 -8.05
N ASP A 39 -8.40 5.99 -8.09
CA ASP A 39 -7.62 5.08 -7.23
C ASP A 39 -6.10 5.13 -7.52
N ASP A 40 -5.72 5.41 -8.77
CA ASP A 40 -4.32 5.61 -9.16
C ASP A 40 -3.72 6.87 -8.52
N LYS A 41 -4.51 7.94 -8.36
CA LYS A 41 -4.07 9.18 -7.70
C LYS A 41 -3.78 8.95 -6.21
N LEU A 42 -4.63 8.18 -5.53
CA LEU A 42 -4.41 7.84 -4.12
C LEU A 42 -3.10 7.04 -3.94
N LEU A 43 -2.89 6.03 -4.79
CA LEU A 43 -1.66 5.23 -4.72
C LEU A 43 -0.43 6.04 -5.10
N LYS A 44 -0.49 6.85 -6.16
CA LYS A 44 0.59 7.77 -6.54
C LYS A 44 0.95 8.68 -5.37
N LEU A 45 -0.05 9.32 -4.74
CA LEU A 45 0.16 10.16 -3.57
C LEU A 45 0.77 9.39 -2.39
N PHE A 46 0.31 8.17 -2.13
CA PHE A 46 0.82 7.31 -1.06
C PHE A 46 2.33 7.07 -1.23
N PHE A 47 2.75 6.60 -2.41
CA PHE A 47 4.15 6.33 -2.70
C PHE A 47 5.00 7.61 -2.77
N ASP A 48 4.49 8.68 -3.36
CA ASP A 48 5.20 9.96 -3.45
C ASP A 48 5.45 10.55 -2.06
N THR A 49 4.46 10.43 -1.16
CA THR A 49 4.61 10.83 0.24
C THR A 49 5.64 9.96 0.95
N SER A 50 5.57 8.64 0.75
CA SER A 50 6.54 7.70 1.32
C SER A 50 7.97 8.01 0.89
N LYS A 51 8.17 8.34 -0.39
CA LYS A 51 9.46 8.77 -0.95
C LYS A 51 9.94 10.09 -0.35
N LYS A 52 9.04 11.09 -0.19
CA LYS A 52 9.38 12.40 0.41
C LYS A 52 9.89 12.28 1.85
N VAL A 53 9.41 11.28 2.60
CA VAL A 53 9.82 11.04 3.98
C VAL A 53 10.89 9.95 4.13
N ASP A 54 11.48 9.51 3.01
CA ASP A 54 12.49 8.44 2.94
C ASP A 54 12.07 7.16 3.66
N ARG A 55 10.82 6.75 3.43
CA ARG A 55 10.26 5.49 3.94
C ARG A 55 9.91 4.62 2.73
N PRO A 56 10.77 3.67 2.32
CA PRO A 56 10.42 2.78 1.22
C PRO A 56 9.21 1.92 1.61
N VAL A 57 8.28 1.74 0.66
CA VAL A 57 7.11 0.87 0.80
C VAL A 57 7.47 -0.52 0.29
N GLN A 58 7.15 -1.56 1.06
CA GLN A 58 7.28 -2.93 0.59
C GLN A 58 6.03 -3.32 -0.22
N VAL A 59 6.20 -3.47 -1.53
CA VAL A 59 5.11 -3.66 -2.50
C VAL A 59 4.58 -5.10 -2.56
N ASP A 60 5.38 -6.10 -2.18
CA ASP A 60 5.05 -7.53 -2.30
C ASP A 60 4.78 -8.22 -0.96
N VAL A 61 4.50 -7.45 0.11
CA VAL A 61 4.14 -8.06 1.40
C VAL A 61 2.88 -8.89 1.22
N GLN A 62 2.89 -10.14 1.69
CA GLN A 62 1.70 -10.99 1.66
C GLN A 62 0.84 -10.78 2.90
N ASP A 63 -0.48 -10.78 2.72
CA ASP A 63 -1.44 -10.94 3.82
C ASP A 63 -1.45 -12.38 4.36
N LYS A 64 -2.33 -12.67 5.33
CA LYS A 64 -2.46 -14.03 5.89
C LYS A 64 -2.96 -15.09 4.90
N ASN A 65 -3.56 -14.67 3.79
CA ASN A 65 -4.02 -15.56 2.73
C ASN A 65 -2.92 -15.75 1.66
N GLY A 66 -1.71 -15.22 1.88
CA GLY A 66 -0.62 -15.26 0.91
C GLY A 66 -0.81 -14.27 -0.24
N ARG A 67 -1.79 -13.35 -0.16
CA ARG A 67 -2.09 -12.42 -1.25
C ARG A 67 -1.24 -11.17 -1.13
N THR A 68 -0.59 -10.77 -2.22
CA THR A 68 0.11 -9.48 -2.34
C THR A 68 -0.88 -8.34 -2.64
N PRO A 69 -0.47 -7.06 -2.49
CA PRO A 69 -1.24 -5.92 -2.97
C PRO A 69 -1.64 -6.02 -4.44
N LEU A 70 -0.76 -6.57 -5.30
CA LEU A 70 -1.10 -6.76 -6.71
C LEU A 70 -2.26 -7.77 -6.89
N GLN A 71 -2.30 -8.83 -6.09
CA GLN A 71 -3.41 -9.79 -6.12
C GLN A 71 -4.71 -9.19 -5.57
N TRP A 72 -4.64 -8.34 -4.54
CA TRP A 72 -5.80 -7.55 -4.09
C TRP A 72 -6.34 -6.65 -5.19
N THR A 73 -5.44 -6.00 -5.93
CA THR A 73 -5.79 -5.12 -7.05
C THR A 73 -6.62 -5.85 -8.11
N VAL A 74 -6.20 -7.05 -8.50
CA VAL A 74 -6.92 -7.85 -9.50
C VAL A 74 -8.22 -8.41 -8.92
N ALA A 75 -8.21 -8.92 -7.68
CA ALA A 75 -9.41 -9.43 -7.02
C ALA A 75 -10.53 -8.37 -6.93
N ASN A 76 -10.16 -7.11 -6.71
CA ASN A 76 -11.09 -6.00 -6.58
C ASN A 76 -11.37 -5.26 -7.92
N LEU A 77 -10.82 -5.74 -9.04
CA LEU A 77 -10.94 -5.12 -10.37
C LEU A 77 -10.43 -3.67 -10.42
N PHE A 78 -9.32 -3.40 -9.74
CA PHE A 78 -8.67 -2.09 -9.65
C PHE A 78 -7.57 -1.93 -10.72
N LEU A 79 -7.94 -2.07 -11.98
CA LEU A 79 -6.97 -2.20 -13.08
C LEU A 79 -5.97 -1.02 -13.17
N ASN A 80 -6.41 0.21 -12.91
CA ASN A 80 -5.52 1.38 -12.94
C ASN A 80 -4.40 1.33 -11.87
N ALA A 81 -4.57 0.55 -10.81
CA ALA A 81 -3.57 0.37 -9.78
C ALA A 81 -2.53 -0.71 -10.14
N VAL A 82 -2.81 -1.56 -11.14
CA VAL A 82 -1.86 -2.57 -11.62
C VAL A 82 -0.60 -1.89 -12.12
N ASP A 83 -0.76 -0.92 -13.03
CA ASP A 83 0.35 -0.16 -13.60
C ASP A 83 1.18 0.55 -12.52
N VAL A 84 0.50 1.15 -11.52
CA VAL A 84 1.18 1.85 -10.41
C VAL A 84 2.02 0.88 -9.57
N LEU A 85 1.54 -0.34 -9.32
CA LEU A 85 2.26 -1.33 -8.53
C LEU A 85 3.43 -1.94 -9.33
N THR A 86 3.23 -2.23 -10.62
CA THR A 86 4.30 -2.76 -11.49
C THR A 86 5.41 -1.74 -11.71
N ASP A 87 5.07 -0.45 -11.89
CA ASP A 87 6.04 0.64 -11.98
C ASP A 87 6.86 0.81 -10.68
N ARG A 88 6.36 0.29 -9.57
CA ARG A 88 7.03 0.29 -8.26
C ARG A 88 7.70 -1.04 -7.92
N GLY A 89 7.81 -1.93 -8.91
CA GLY A 89 8.57 -3.17 -8.82
C GLY A 89 7.82 -4.33 -8.18
N ALA A 90 6.49 -4.32 -8.19
CA ALA A 90 5.71 -5.48 -7.77
C ALA A 90 6.06 -6.71 -8.61
N ASP A 91 6.40 -7.81 -7.96
CA ASP A 91 6.80 -9.05 -8.62
C ASP A 91 5.60 -9.80 -9.21
N LEU A 92 5.73 -10.17 -10.49
CA LEU A 92 4.73 -10.92 -11.23
C LEU A 92 4.97 -12.44 -11.18
N SER A 93 6.15 -12.89 -10.73
CA SER A 93 6.57 -14.29 -10.81
C SER A 93 5.70 -15.23 -9.97
N PHE A 94 5.15 -14.73 -8.86
CA PHE A 94 4.25 -15.47 -7.96
C PHE A 94 2.78 -15.08 -8.14
N PHE A 95 2.45 -14.31 -9.19
CA PHE A 95 1.07 -13.91 -9.43
C PHE A 95 0.22 -15.12 -9.87
N VAL A 96 -0.60 -15.60 -8.94
CA VAL A 96 -1.71 -16.51 -9.21
C VAL A 96 -3.02 -15.76 -9.13
N PHE A 97 -3.93 -16.04 -10.06
CA PHE A 97 -5.28 -15.48 -10.03
C PHE A 97 -5.92 -15.81 -8.68
N PRO A 98 -6.35 -14.80 -7.91
CA PRO A 98 -6.92 -15.03 -6.60
C PRO A 98 -8.22 -15.82 -6.74
N SER A 99 -8.24 -17.03 -6.18
CA SER A 99 -9.44 -17.87 -5.99
C SER A 99 -10.27 -17.40 -4.81
#